data_AF-A0A2L0D0S5-F1
#
_entry.id   AF-A0A2L0D0S5-F1
#
_cell.length_a   1.000
_cell.length_b   1.000
_cell.length_c   1.000
_cell.angle_alpha   90.00
_cell.angle_beta   90.00
_cell.angle_gamma   90.00
#
_symmetry.space_group_name_H-M   'P 1'
#
loop_
_entity.id
_entity.type
_entity.pdbx_description
1 polymer ?
#
loop_
_entity_poly.entity_id
_entity_poly.type
_entity_poly.pdbx_seq_one_letter_code
_entity_poly.pdbx_strand_id
1 'polypeptide(L)'
;NACYGGTAAIFNAISWVESSEWNGRYALVVAADIAIYAEGPARPTGGAGAIAMLIGPNAPLVFDRNVRATYMKHAYDFYKPDLTSEYPKVDGKLSIECYLHAL
;
A
#
# COMPACT_ATOMS: atom_id res chain seq x y z
N ASN A 1 0.76 -6.14 1.82
CA ASN A 1 2.16 -6.37 1.42
C ASN A 1 2.90 -5.05 1.51
N ALA A 2 3.69 -4.82 2.57
CA ALA A 2 4.34 -3.53 2.85
C ALA A 2 3.40 -2.32 2.59
N CYS A 3 3.92 -1.23 2.04
CA CYS A 3 3.18 0.00 1.75
C CYS A 3 2.07 -0.16 0.70
N TYR A 4 2.01 -1.28 -0.04
CA TYR A 4 1.01 -1.51 -1.11
C TYR A 4 -0.39 -1.87 -0.57
N GLY A 5 -0.53 -2.14 0.74
CA GLY A 5 -1.79 -2.59 1.33
C GLY A 5 -2.99 -1.66 1.06
N GLY A 6 -2.78 -0.34 1.12
CA GLY A 6 -3.82 0.64 0.82
C GLY A 6 -4.32 0.55 -0.63
N THR A 7 -3.40 0.50 -1.60
CA THR A 7 -3.74 0.35 -3.03
C THR A 7 -4.49 -0.96 -3.30
N ALA A 8 -4.06 -2.07 -2.69
CA ALA A 8 -4.77 -3.34 -2.80
C ALA A 8 -6.21 -3.25 -2.27
N ALA A 9 -6.42 -2.57 -1.13
CA ALA A 9 -7.74 -2.35 -0.58
C ALA A 9 -8.62 -1.46 -1.47
N ILE A 10 -8.06 -0.43 -2.11
CA ILE A 10 -8.77 0.38 -3.12
C ILE A 10 -9.25 -0.49 -4.27
N PHE A 11 -8.38 -1.34 -4.84
CA PHE A 11 -8.78 -2.22 -5.94
C PHE A 11 -9.86 -3.21 -5.52
N ASN A 12 -9.76 -3.80 -4.33
CA ASN A 12 -10.80 -4.68 -3.80
C ASN A 12 -12.14 -3.94 -3.63
N ALA A 13 -12.11 -2.70 -3.12
CA ALA A 13 -13.30 -1.87 -2.96
C ALA A 13 -13.96 -1.53 -4.29
N ILE A 14 -13.18 -1.14 -5.30
CA ILE A 14 -13.67 -0.88 -6.66
C ILE A 14 -14.30 -2.16 -7.24
N SER A 15 -13.59 -3.28 -7.18
CA SER A 15 -14.12 -4.56 -7.66
C SER A 15 -15.41 -4.98 -6.95
N TRP A 16 -15.53 -4.71 -5.65
CA TRP A 16 -16.76 -4.97 -4.91
C TRP A 16 -17.91 -4.05 -5.36
N VAL A 17 -17.68 -2.73 -5.47
CA VAL A 17 -18.69 -1.76 -5.95
C VAL A 17 -19.16 -2.09 -7.37
N GLU A 18 -18.30 -2.68 -8.20
CA GLU A 18 -18.61 -3.08 -9.58
C GLU A 18 -19.22 -4.49 -9.70
N SER A 19 -19.25 -5.26 -8.61
CA SER A 19 -19.72 -6.65 -8.61
C SER A 19 -21.24 -6.78 -8.53
N SER A 20 -21.75 -7.98 -8.84
CA SER A 20 -23.16 -8.36 -8.61
C SER A 20 -23.58 -8.31 -7.15
N GLU A 21 -22.61 -8.42 -6.23
CA GLU A 21 -22.85 -8.45 -4.78
C GLU A 21 -22.91 -7.03 -4.18
N TRP A 22 -22.76 -5.99 -5.00
CA TRP A 22 -22.87 -4.63 -4.53
C TRP A 22 -24.30 -4.32 -4.11
N ASN A 23 -24.47 -3.81 -2.88
CA ASN A 23 -25.77 -3.50 -2.29
C ASN A 23 -26.10 -2.00 -2.30
N GLY A 24 -25.48 -1.23 -3.19
CA GLY A 24 -25.72 0.21 -3.32
C GLY A 24 -25.03 1.10 -2.28
N ARG A 25 -24.33 0.53 -1.28
CA ARG A 25 -23.62 1.30 -0.25
C ARG A 25 -22.20 1.66 -0.68
N TYR A 26 -21.65 2.73 -0.12
CA TYR A 26 -20.25 3.07 -0.31
C TYR A 26 -19.31 2.02 0.30
N ALA A 27 -18.16 1.81 -0.33
CA ALA A 27 -17.02 1.18 0.32
C ALA A 27 -16.17 2.24 1.02
N LEU A 28 -15.65 1.91 2.20
CA LEU A 28 -14.71 2.75 2.93
C LEU A 28 -13.36 2.02 2.99
N VAL A 29 -12.33 2.64 2.43
CA VAL A 29 -10.96 2.15 2.49
C VAL A 29 -10.17 3.02 3.45
N VAL A 30 -9.43 2.39 4.36
CA VAL A 30 -8.51 3.07 5.27
C VAL A 30 -7.11 2.55 5.04
N ALA A 31 -6.18 3.46 4.74
CA ALA A 31 -4.75 3.19 4.71
C ALA A 31 -4.10 3.93 5.88
N ALA A 32 -3.51 3.19 6.81
CA ALA A 32 -2.88 3.75 7.99
C ALA A 32 -1.61 2.98 8.33
N ASP A 33 -0.57 3.69 8.79
CA ASP A 33 0.71 3.08 9.15
C ASP A 33 1.46 3.94 10.18
N ILE A 34 2.37 3.29 10.89
CA ILE A 34 3.39 3.91 11.75
C ILE A 34 4.74 3.34 11.29
N ALA A 35 5.46 4.13 10.49
CA ALA A 35 6.79 3.81 10.02
C ALA A 35 7.82 4.20 11.07
N ILE A 36 8.29 3.21 11.82
CA ILE A 36 9.35 3.33 12.83
C ILE A 36 10.56 2.49 12.49
N TYR A 37 11.73 3.00 12.87
CA TYR A 37 13.03 2.45 12.53
C TYR A 37 13.95 2.48 13.74
N ALA A 38 14.83 1.48 13.81
CA ALA A 38 15.87 1.42 14.82
C ALA A 38 16.88 2.57 14.66
N GLU A 39 17.84 2.64 15.56
CA GLU A 39 18.94 3.57 15.43
C GLU A 39 19.70 3.38 14.12
N GLY A 40 19.91 4.48 13.38
CA GLY A 40 20.65 4.45 12.12
C GLY A 40 20.13 5.42 11.06
N PRO A 41 20.63 5.31 9.83
CA PRO A 41 20.35 6.26 8.74
C PRO A 41 18.90 6.22 8.24
N ALA A 42 18.14 5.16 8.50
CA ALA A 42 16.71 5.07 8.17
C ALA A 42 15.79 5.78 9.18
N ARG A 43 16.28 6.10 10.39
CA ARG A 43 15.46 6.72 11.43
C ARG A 43 14.77 8.03 11.00
N PRO A 44 15.45 8.95 10.28
CA PRO A 44 14.83 10.19 9.82
C PRO A 44 13.75 9.99 8.75
N THR A 45 13.61 8.80 8.16
CA THR A 45 12.62 8.51 7.12
C THR A 45 11.33 7.88 7.69
N GLY A 46 11.15 7.93 9.01
CA GLY A 46 9.92 7.49 9.68
C GLY A 46 8.76 8.47 9.53
N GLY A 47 7.60 8.10 10.07
CA GLY A 47 6.39 8.91 10.03
C GLY A 47 5.17 8.10 10.45
N ALA A 48 4.04 8.76 10.67
CA ALA A 48 2.78 8.11 10.97
C ALA A 48 1.63 8.87 10.32
N GLY A 49 0.59 8.15 9.90
CA GLY A 49 -0.57 8.77 9.27
C GLY A 49 -1.68 7.79 8.95
N ALA A 50 -2.86 8.33 8.68
CA ALA A 50 -4.02 7.58 8.24
C ALA A 50 -4.82 8.39 7.22
N ILE A 51 -5.32 7.72 6.19
CA ILE A 51 -6.17 8.29 5.14
C ILE A 51 -7.39 7.39 5.00
N ALA A 52 -8.58 8.00 5.02
CA ALA A 52 -9.84 7.33 4.73
C ALA A 52 -10.38 7.81 3.37
N MET A 53 -10.75 6.87 2.51
CA MET A 53 -11.24 7.11 1.16
C MET A 53 -12.60 6.45 0.99
N LEU A 54 -13.59 7.23 0.58
CA LEU A 54 -14.94 6.75 0.27
C LEU A 54 -15.04 6.44 -1.21
N ILE A 55 -15.46 5.21 -1.56
CA ILE A 55 -15.51 4.68 -2.92
C ILE A 55 -16.96 4.39 -3.31
N GLY A 56 -17.38 4.87 -4.48
CA GLY A 56 -18.73 4.70 -5.01
C GLY A 56 -18.91 5.29 -6.41
N PRO A 57 -20.12 5.19 -7.00
CA PRO A 57 -20.41 5.72 -8.33
C PRO A 57 -20.41 7.25 -8.36
N ASN A 58 -20.28 7.82 -9.57
CA ASN A 58 -20.29 9.27 -9.83
C ASN A 58 -19.23 10.05 -9.03
N ALA A 59 -18.06 9.43 -8.83
CA ALA A 59 -16.96 10.03 -8.09
C ALA A 59 -16.33 11.21 -8.87
N PRO A 60 -15.85 12.26 -8.18
CA PRO A 60 -15.12 13.35 -8.81
C PRO A 60 -13.71 12.92 -9.26
N LEU A 61 -13.18 11.84 -8.70
CA LEU A 61 -11.93 11.20 -9.08
C LEU A 61 -12.24 9.78 -9.54
N VAL A 62 -12.22 9.56 -10.86
CA VAL A 62 -12.64 8.30 -11.49
C VAL A 62 -11.41 7.47 -11.86
N PHE A 63 -11.42 6.19 -11.52
CA PHE A 63 -10.40 5.25 -11.97
C PHE A 63 -10.62 4.88 -13.44
N ASP A 64 -9.57 4.98 -14.25
CA ASP A 64 -9.58 4.45 -15.62
C ASP A 64 -9.33 2.94 -15.58
N ARG A 65 -10.31 2.17 -16.02
CA ARG A 65 -10.26 0.69 -16.03
C ARG A 65 -9.23 0.13 -17.00
N ASN A 66 -8.84 0.89 -18.01
CA ASN A 66 -7.91 0.42 -19.05
C ASN A 66 -6.45 0.78 -18.76
N VAL A 67 -6.20 1.56 -17.70
CA VAL A 67 -4.87 2.08 -17.38
C VAL A 67 -4.41 1.57 -16.01
N ARG A 68 -3.97 0.31 -16.00
CA ARG A 68 -3.37 -0.32 -14.82
C ARG A 68 -2.24 -1.27 -15.22
N ALA A 69 -1.08 -1.09 -14.59
CA ALA A 69 0.02 -2.04 -14.62
C ALA A 69 0.31 -2.54 -13.20
N THR A 70 0.86 -3.74 -13.08
CA THR A 70 1.25 -4.32 -11.78
C THR A 70 2.52 -5.12 -11.96
N TYR A 71 3.54 -4.81 -11.16
CA TYR A 71 4.78 -5.57 -11.06
C TYR A 71 4.87 -6.17 -9.67
N MET A 72 5.09 -7.48 -9.59
CA MET A 72 5.31 -8.18 -8.33
C MET A 72 6.50 -9.11 -8.48
N LYS A 73 7.41 -9.05 -7.51
CA LYS A 73 8.63 -9.85 -7.48
C LYS A 73 8.92 -10.30 -6.06
N HIS A 74 9.44 -11.52 -5.91
CA HIS A 74 10.03 -11.94 -4.66
C HIS A 74 11.35 -11.19 -4.42
N ALA A 75 11.41 -10.41 -3.34
CA ALA A 75 12.58 -9.63 -2.94
C ALA A 75 12.72 -9.59 -1.40
N TYR A 76 13.93 -9.35 -0.93
CA TYR A 76 14.28 -9.18 0.48
C TYR A 76 14.94 -7.80 0.71
N ASP A 77 14.38 -6.77 0.07
CA ASP A 77 14.82 -5.40 0.15
C ASP A 77 14.39 -4.70 1.45
N PHE A 78 13.12 -4.88 1.83
CA PHE A 78 12.55 -4.39 3.09
C PHE A 78 11.53 -5.38 3.65
N TYR A 79 11.74 -5.88 4.87
CA TYR A 79 10.83 -6.84 5.50
C TYR A 79 10.95 -6.84 7.02
N LYS A 80 9.93 -7.39 7.71
CA LYS A 80 9.88 -7.50 9.18
C LYS A 80 9.89 -8.98 9.62
N PRO A 81 11.06 -9.65 9.64
CA PRO A 81 11.13 -11.08 9.96
C PRO A 81 11.10 -11.36 11.46
N ASP A 82 11.51 -10.39 12.29
CA ASP A 82 11.53 -10.51 13.74
C ASP A 82 10.18 -10.10 14.30
N LEU A 83 9.42 -11.08 14.80
CA LEU A 83 8.07 -10.86 15.34
C LEU A 83 8.08 -10.21 16.73
N THR A 84 9.26 -10.06 17.34
CA THR A 84 9.42 -9.42 18.66
C THR A 84 9.79 -7.94 18.58
N SER A 85 10.05 -7.44 17.36
CA SER A 85 10.51 -6.07 17.11
C SER A 85 9.62 -5.38 16.07
N GLU A 86 9.36 -4.09 16.26
CA GLU A 86 8.61 -3.30 15.29
C GLU A 86 9.48 -2.82 14.11
N TYR A 87 10.81 -2.89 14.25
CA TYR A 87 11.78 -2.37 13.30
C TYR A 87 12.01 -3.31 12.12
N PRO A 88 12.07 -2.78 10.89
CA PRO A 88 12.33 -3.58 9.71
C PRO A 88 13.81 -3.95 9.58
N LYS A 89 14.06 -5.06 8.88
CA LYS A 89 15.35 -5.33 8.24
C LYS A 89 15.33 -4.69 6.85
N VAL A 90 16.35 -3.87 6.58
CA VAL A 90 16.42 -3.04 5.37
C VAL A 90 17.76 -3.21 4.69
N ASP A 91 17.72 -3.59 3.41
CA ASP A 91 18.83 -3.40 2.47
C ASP A 91 18.53 -2.14 1.64
N GLY A 92 19.10 -1.01 2.05
CA GLY A 92 18.76 0.29 1.47
C GLY A 92 19.14 0.42 0.00
N LYS A 93 20.26 -0.17 -0.42
CA LYS A 93 20.67 -0.15 -1.83
C LYS A 93 19.71 -0.99 -2.68
N LEU A 94 19.42 -2.22 -2.22
CA LEU A 94 18.49 -3.10 -2.92
C LEU A 94 17.07 -2.52 -2.97
N SER A 95 16.62 -1.83 -1.91
CA SER A 95 15.31 -1.17 -1.87
C SER A 95 15.16 -0.12 -2.97
N ILE A 96 16.20 0.67 -3.22
CA ILE A 96 16.20 1.65 -4.30
C ILE A 96 16.17 0.95 -5.67
N GLU A 97 16.99 -0.07 -5.88
CA GLU A 97 17.02 -0.84 -7.13
C GLU A 97 15.67 -1.54 -7.41
N CYS A 98 15.09 -2.19 -6.40
CA CYS A 98 13.79 -2.85 -6.51
C CYS A 98 12.67 -1.85 -6.82
N TYR A 99 12.65 -0.69 -6.17
CA TYR A 99 11.68 0.36 -6.47
C TYR A 99 11.80 0.85 -7.92
N LEU A 100 13.01 1.16 -8.38
CA LEU A 100 13.25 1.65 -9.75
C LEU A 100 12.98 0.59 -10.82
N HIS A 101 13.15 -0.70 -10.53
CA HIS A 101 12.77 -1.78 -11.44
C HIS A 101 11.25 -2.01 -11.51
N ALA A 102 10.52 -1.65 -10.46
CA ALA A 102 9.06 -1.80 -10.41
C ALA A 102 8.31 -0.60 -11.01
N LEU A 103 8.97 0.55 -11.11
CA LEU A 103 8.48 1.80 -11.70
C LEU A 103 8.51 1.75 -13.23
#